data_AF-A0A972AQM7-F1
#
_entry.id   AF-A0A972AQM7-F1
#
_cell.length_a   1.000
_cell.length_b   1.000
_cell.length_c   1.000
_cell.angle_alpha   90.00
_cell.angle_beta   90.00
_cell.angle_gamma   90.00
#
_symmetry.space_group_name_H-M   'P 1'
#
loop_
_entity.id
_entity.type
_entity.pdbx_description
1 polymer ?
#
loop_
_entity_poly.entity_id
_entity_poly.type
_entity_poly.pdbx_seq_one_letter_code
_entity_poly.pdbx_strand_id
1 'polypeptide(L)' 'MSVERLDKIISSQSTFSRKDARNLIKDGGVKVNGEVVTSPDAKFDMESDTLSLFDKAFKVKR' A
#
# COMPACT_ATOMS: atom_id res chain seq x y z
N MET A 1 14.49 8.73 0.31
CA MET A 1 14.42 7.59 -0.64
C MET A 1 14.36 6.29 0.15
N SER A 2 13.18 6.00 0.69
CA SER A 2 12.94 4.79 1.49
C SER A 2 11.94 3.91 0.75
N VAL A 3 12.48 3.16 -0.20
CA VAL A 3 11.72 2.20 -1.00
C VAL A 3 11.45 0.97 -0.13
N GLU A 4 10.19 0.78 0.25
CA GLU A 4 9.75 -0.35 1.07
C GLU A 4 8.76 -1.25 0.32
N ARG A 5 8.61 -2.47 0.83
CA ARG A 5 7.63 -3.41 0.30
C ARG A 5 6.22 -2.92 0.62
N LEU A 6 5.32 -3.05 -0.34
CA LEU A 6 3.91 -2.65 -0.22
C LEU A 6 3.24 -3.26 1.02
N ASP A 7 3.54 -4.52 1.35
CA ASP A 7 3.00 -5.18 2.55
C ASP A 7 3.42 -4.52 3.87
N LYS A 8 4.66 -4.00 3.93
CA LYS A 8 5.15 -3.23 5.09
C LYS A 8 4.58 -1.83 5.12
N ILE A 9 4.49 -1.15 3.98
CA ILE A 9 3.90 0.18 3.88
C ILE A 9 2.44 0.16 4.36
N ILE A 10 1.65 -0.80 3.87
CA ILE A 10 0.25 -0.94 4.29
C ILE A 10 0.17 -1.31 5.77
N SER A 11 0.98 -2.26 6.24
CA SER A 11 1.00 -2.63 7.66
C SER A 11 1.44 -1.49 8.59
N SER A 12 2.22 -0.52 8.09
CA SER A 12 2.70 0.63 8.86
C SER A 12 1.74 1.82 8.80
N GLN A 13 0.99 1.97 7.70
CA GLN A 13 0.10 3.10 7.45
C GLN A 13 -1.38 2.79 7.75
N SER A 14 -1.72 1.51 7.91
CA SER A 14 -3.08 1.06 8.20
C SER A 14 -3.11 0.14 9.42
N THR A 15 -4.31 -0.10 9.94
CA THR A 15 -4.58 -1.09 10.99
C THR A 15 -4.64 -2.53 10.47
N PHE A 16 -4.41 -2.75 9.17
CA PHE A 16 -4.43 -4.10 8.59
C PHE A 16 -3.18 -4.89 8.97
N SER A 17 -3.37 -6.16 9.32
CA SER A 17 -2.26 -7.09 9.50
C SER A 17 -1.58 -7.39 8.16
N ARG A 18 -0.30 -7.78 8.17
CA ARG A 18 0.45 -8.16 6.96
C ARG A 18 -0.30 -9.16 6.07
N LYS A 19 -1.07 -10.07 6.67
CA LYS A 19 -1.89 -11.06 5.96
C LYS A 19 -3.07 -10.41 5.23
N ASP A 20 -3.77 -9.49 5.90
CA ASP A 20 -4.89 -8.75 5.30
C ASP A 20 -4.39 -7.79 4.22
N ALA A 21 -3.27 -7.11 4.46
CA ALA A 21 -2.60 -6.30 3.45
C ALA A 21 -2.32 -7.13 2.19
N ARG A 22 -1.70 -8.31 2.33
CA ARG A 22 -1.41 -9.21 1.20
C ARG A 22 -2.66 -9.67 0.46
N ASN A 23 -3.73 -10.00 1.17
CA ASN A 23 -4.99 -10.41 0.55
C ASN A 23 -5.62 -9.23 -0.19
N LEU A 24 -5.71 -8.07 0.44
CA LEU A 24 -6.27 -6.84 -0.15
C LEU A 24 -5.52 -6.42 -1.42
N ILE A 25 -4.20 -6.53 -1.41
CA ILE A 25 -3.35 -6.29 -2.58
C ILE A 25 -3.72 -7.29 -3.68
N LYS A 26 -3.72 -8.61 -3.38
CA LYS A 26 -4.08 -9.65 -4.36
C LYS A 26 -5.49 -9.50 -4.93
N ASP A 27 -6.44 -9.04 -4.11
CA ASP A 27 -7.81 -8.77 -4.50
C ASP A 27 -7.97 -7.49 -5.34
N GLY A 28 -6.89 -6.72 -5.56
CA GLY A 28 -6.92 -5.48 -6.32
C GLY A 28 -7.55 -4.31 -5.58
N GLY A 29 -7.71 -4.41 -4.26
CA GLY A 29 -8.24 -3.35 -3.40
C GLY A 29 -7.25 -2.22 -3.09
N VAL A 30 -6.04 -2.30 -3.64
CA VAL A 30 -4.95 -1.35 -3.41
C VAL A 30 -4.56 -0.68 -4.72
N LYS A 31 -4.58 0.66 -4.69
CA LYS A 31 -4.07 1.50 -5.77
C LYS A 31 -2.87 2.30 -5.29
N VAL A 32 -1.77 2.26 -6.03
CA VAL A 32 -0.59 3.07 -5.78
C VAL A 32 -0.43 4.03 -6.95
N ASN A 33 -0.40 5.32 -6.66
CA ASN A 33 -0.32 6.39 -7.65
C ASN A 33 -1.40 6.32 -8.76
N GLY A 34 -2.56 5.72 -8.44
CA GLY A 34 -3.66 5.49 -9.39
C GLY A 34 -3.62 4.13 -10.11
N GLU A 35 -2.53 3.38 -10.03
CA GLU A 35 -2.42 2.04 -10.59
C GLU A 35 -2.83 0.97 -9.58
N VAL A 36 -3.66 0.01 -10.00
CA VAL A 36 -4.02 -1.13 -9.16
C VAL A 36 -2.80 -2.05 -9.06
N VAL A 37 -2.34 -2.28 -7.83
CA VAL A 37 -1.20 -3.15 -7.58
C VAL A 37 -1.69 -4.43 -6.94
N THR A 38 -1.40 -5.55 -7.59
CA THR A 38 -1.71 -6.90 -7.08
C THR A 38 -0.49 -7.64 -6.54
N SER A 39 0.66 -6.97 -6.53
CA SER A 39 1.94 -7.52 -6.08
C SER A 39 2.31 -7.03 -4.66
N PRO A 40 2.18 -7.85 -3.60
CA PRO A 40 2.53 -7.45 -2.24
C PRO A 40 4.02 -7.25 -1.99
N ASP A 41 4.87 -7.89 -2.82
CA ASP A 41 6.32 -7.75 -2.79
C ASP A 41 6.82 -6.56 -3.65
N ALA A 42 5.92 -5.86 -4.34
CA ALA A 42 6.30 -4.68 -5.08
C ALA A 42 6.82 -3.60 -4.11
N LYS A 43 7.84 -2.89 -4.57
CA LYS A 43 8.52 -1.89 -3.77
C LYS A 43 8.05 -0.50 -4.20
N PHE A 44 7.64 0.30 -3.24
CA PHE A 44 7.15 1.65 -3.46
C PHE A 44 7.88 2.63 -2.55
N ASP A 45 7.99 3.86 -2.99
CA ASP A 45 8.59 4.91 -2.19
C ASP A 45 7.52 5.53 -1.30
N MET A 46 7.67 5.38 0.02
CA MET A 46 6.74 5.96 0.99
C MET A 46 6.69 7.49 0.93
N GLU A 47 7.71 8.15 0.38
CA GLU A 47 7.76 9.61 0.27
C GLU A 47 7.11 10.13 -1.01
N SER A 48 7.15 9.36 -2.10
CA SER A 48 6.68 9.79 -3.42
C SER A 48 5.31 9.21 -3.78
N ASP A 49 5.02 7.99 -3.37
CA ASP A 49 3.87 7.25 -3.85
C ASP A 49 2.62 7.51 -2.99
N THR A 50 1.49 7.73 -3.67
CA THR A 50 0.19 7.89 -3.01
C THR A 50 -0.55 6.55 -2.97
N LEU A 51 -0.89 6.08 -1.78
CA LEU A 51 -1.59 4.82 -1.56
C LEU A 51 -3.08 5.02 -1.28
N SER A 52 -3.91 4.36 -2.07
CA SER A 52 -5.36 4.35 -1.94
C SER A 52 -5.87 2.94 -1.66
N LEU A 53 -6.49 2.77 -0.49
CA LEU A 53 -7.15 1.54 -0.06
C LEU A 53 -8.65 1.82 -0.13
N PHE A 54 -9.44 1.00 -0.83
CA PHE A 54 -10.92 1.02 -0.85
C PHE A 54 -11.60 2.37 -0.48
N ASP A 55 -11.91 3.22 -1.46
CA ASP A 55 -12.55 4.56 -1.31
C ASP A 55 -11.95 5.55 -0.28
N LYS A 56 -10.93 5.15 0.50
CA LYS A 56 -10.21 5.96 1.46
C LYS A 56 -8.74 6.01 1.05
N ALA A 57 -8.41 7.04 0.27
CA ALA A 57 -7.03 7.45 0.09
C ALA A 57 -6.41 7.77 1.46
N PHE A 58 -5.40 7.01 1.89
CA PHE A 58 -4.64 7.32 3.08
C PHE A 58 -3.49 8.23 2.66
N LYS A 59 -3.56 9.51 3.05
CA LYS A 59 -2.43 10.43 2.87
C LYS A 59 -1.35 10.06 3.89
N VAL A 60 -0.21 9.59 3.40
CA VAL A 60 1.01 9.43 4.18
C VAL A 60 1.41 10.82 4.69
N LYS A 61 1.33 11.04 6.00
CA LYS A 61 1.84 12.25 6.64
C LYS A 61 2.82 11.86 7.75
N ARG A 62 4.07 12.25 7.47
CA ARG A 62 5.25 12.52 8.31
C ARG A 62 5.31 11.90 9.70
#